data_AF-A0A7S3H6N9-F1
#
_entry.id   AF-A0A7S3H6N9-F1
#
_cell.length_a   1.000
_cell.length_b   1.000
_cell.length_c   1.000
_cell.angle_alpha   90.00
_cell.angle_beta   90.00
_cell.angle_gamma   90.00
#
_symmetry.space_group_name_H-M   'P 1'
#
loop_
_entity.id
_entity.type
_entity.pdbx_description
1 polymer ?
#
loop_
_entity_poly.entity_id
_entity_poly.type
_entity_poly.pdbx_seq_one_letter_code
_entity_poly.pdbx_strand_id
1 'polypeptide(L)'
;GGAGAAGTPVIWSQKLHECLSKKAARVMTKGEIIFNTTAVDETNKSFVSTLSAPTLLSAEYSSEGPCISKAAAQHSAAMVAMQAEFPEAYAQLAGSYAPAAAAKGQKRKGGPDGAPVASAGPPEGKSMLSHFVQMLLGRPVAKEDMVYESVQLEGGAGYQATVALPTYVGGKSYQGPVAPTKKDAEMAAAKLACAQLRNVVVPLEEEHKAKKAKKNAEAIVKMKKMHEDKKAAAATAS
;
A
#
# COMPACT_ATOMS: atom_id res chain seq x y z
N GLY A 1 20.18 -3.74 30.08
CA GLY A 1 18.74 -3.97 29.86
C GLY A 1 18.42 -3.59 28.44
N GLY A 2 18.17 -4.56 27.56
CA GLY A 2 17.79 -4.32 26.17
C GLY A 2 16.30 -4.04 26.07
N ALA A 3 15.93 -2.95 25.39
CA ALA A 3 14.55 -2.64 25.07
C ALA A 3 13.97 -3.75 24.19
N GLY A 4 12.93 -4.44 24.69
CA GLY A 4 12.23 -5.48 23.94
C GLY A 4 11.57 -4.89 22.70
N ALA A 5 12.01 -5.34 21.52
CA ALA A 5 11.34 -5.03 20.26
C ALA A 5 9.91 -5.59 20.32
N ALA A 6 8.91 -4.71 20.28
CA ALA A 6 7.52 -5.13 20.17
C ALA A 6 7.36 -5.92 18.85
N GLY A 7 7.09 -7.22 18.96
CA GLY A 7 6.95 -8.09 17.80
C GLY A 7 5.83 -7.61 16.88
N THR A 8 6.12 -7.51 15.58
CA THR A 8 5.12 -7.22 14.55
C THR A 8 4.00 -8.26 14.64
N PRO A 9 2.71 -7.85 14.64
CA PRO A 9 1.61 -8.81 14.71
C PRO A 9 1.68 -9.77 13.53
N VAL A 10 1.70 -11.07 13.83
CA VAL A 10 1.68 -12.13 12.82
C VAL A 10 0.39 -12.03 12.04
N ILE A 11 0.48 -12.00 10.71
CA ILE A 11 -0.67 -12.01 9.81
C ILE A 11 -0.84 -13.45 9.31
N TRP A 12 -1.69 -14.25 9.99
CA TRP A 12 -1.87 -15.69 9.71
C TRP A 12 -2.26 -15.98 8.26
N SER A 13 -3.03 -15.11 7.59
CA SER A 13 -3.37 -15.29 6.18
C SER A 13 -2.15 -15.21 5.24
N GLN A 14 -1.22 -14.30 5.51
CA GLN A 14 0.03 -14.18 4.76
C GLN A 14 0.94 -15.39 5.02
N LYS A 15 1.01 -15.85 6.27
CA LYS A 15 1.82 -17.03 6.63
C LYS A 15 1.26 -18.31 6.06
N LEU A 16 -0.05 -18.48 6.06
CA LEU A 16 -0.71 -19.60 5.39
C LEU A 16 -0.41 -19.61 3.89
N HIS A 17 -0.50 -18.45 3.22
CA HIS A 17 -0.14 -18.34 1.81
C HIS A 17 1.34 -18.71 1.54
N GLU A 18 2.26 -18.28 2.41
CA GLU A 18 3.68 -18.67 2.33
C GLU A 18 3.87 -20.19 2.47
N CYS A 19 3.22 -20.82 3.46
CA CYS A 19 3.28 -22.26 3.70
C CYS A 19 2.67 -23.05 2.53
N LEU A 20 1.53 -22.63 1.99
CA LEU A 20 0.88 -23.29 0.87
C LEU A 20 1.70 -23.17 -0.43
N SER A 21 2.32 -22.01 -0.70
CA SER A 21 3.21 -21.83 -1.86
C SER A 21 4.44 -22.75 -1.77
N LYS A 22 5.01 -22.91 -0.57
CA LYS A 22 6.10 -23.86 -0.30
C LYS A 22 5.64 -25.31 -0.50
N LYS A 23 4.48 -25.70 0.06
CA LYS A 23 3.90 -27.04 -0.08
C LYS A 23 3.62 -27.40 -1.55
N ALA A 24 3.15 -26.43 -2.33
CA ALA A 24 2.84 -26.61 -3.75
C ALA A 24 4.07 -26.55 -4.68
N ALA A 25 5.25 -26.18 -4.14
CA ALA A 25 6.48 -25.93 -4.90
C ALA A 25 6.28 -25.00 -6.11
N ARG A 26 5.32 -24.07 -6.02
CA ARG A 26 4.97 -23.13 -7.11
C ARG A 26 4.39 -21.84 -6.57
N VAL A 27 4.37 -20.83 -7.44
CA VAL A 27 3.68 -19.57 -7.17
C VAL A 27 2.17 -19.84 -7.16
N MET A 28 1.51 -19.42 -6.09
CA MET A 28 0.06 -19.54 -5.97
C MET A 28 -0.65 -18.61 -6.93
N THR A 29 -1.74 -19.09 -7.52
CA THR A 29 -2.58 -18.27 -8.40
C THR A 29 -3.75 -17.66 -7.63
N LYS A 30 -4.25 -16.52 -8.11
CA LYS A 30 -5.39 -15.84 -7.48
C LYS A 30 -6.63 -16.74 -7.57
N GLY A 31 -7.23 -17.04 -6.42
CA GLY A 31 -8.44 -17.87 -6.33
C GLY A 31 -8.21 -19.28 -5.81
N GLU A 32 -6.96 -19.70 -5.58
CA GLU A 32 -6.67 -21.01 -4.98
C GLU A 32 -7.01 -21.09 -3.49
N ILE A 33 -6.97 -19.95 -2.78
CA ILE A 33 -7.46 -19.80 -1.41
C ILE A 33 -8.69 -18.92 -1.46
N ILE A 34 -9.81 -19.46 -1.02
CA ILE A 34 -11.11 -18.78 -1.03
C ILE A 34 -11.53 -18.56 0.41
N PHE A 35 -11.79 -17.31 0.76
CA PHE A 35 -12.40 -16.93 2.04
C PHE A 35 -13.86 -16.57 1.80
N ASN A 36 -14.77 -17.34 2.37
CA ASN A 36 -16.19 -17.00 2.44
C ASN A 36 -16.50 -16.44 3.83
N THR A 37 -16.84 -15.16 3.91
CA THR A 37 -17.13 -14.49 5.19
C THR A 37 -18.60 -14.11 5.27
N THR A 38 -19.32 -14.70 6.23
CA THR A 38 -20.74 -14.47 6.50
C THR A 38 -20.92 -13.66 7.78
N ALA A 39 -21.89 -12.75 7.78
CA ALA A 39 -22.32 -12.11 9.02
C ALA A 39 -23.22 -13.09 9.79
N VAL A 40 -22.94 -13.29 11.07
CA VAL A 40 -23.70 -14.23 11.92
C VAL A 40 -24.94 -13.54 12.50
N ASP A 41 -24.87 -12.22 12.67
CA ASP A 41 -26.00 -11.41 13.15
C ASP A 41 -26.52 -10.46 12.06
N GLU A 42 -27.82 -10.14 12.13
CA GLU A 42 -28.47 -9.16 11.25
C GLU A 42 -27.88 -7.75 11.41
N THR A 43 -27.24 -7.47 12.55
CA THR A 43 -26.60 -6.19 12.84
C THR A 43 -25.25 -6.00 12.15
N ASN A 44 -24.74 -7.00 11.42
CA ASN A 44 -23.42 -7.04 10.80
C ASN A 44 -22.26 -6.69 11.78
N LYS A 45 -22.38 -7.10 13.04
CA LYS A 45 -21.35 -6.84 14.08
C LYS A 45 -20.46 -8.05 14.35
N SER A 46 -20.92 -9.25 14.03
CA SER A 46 -20.17 -10.49 14.16
C SER A 46 -20.10 -11.25 12.84
N PHE A 47 -18.91 -11.78 12.54
CA PHE A 47 -18.59 -12.43 11.28
C PHE A 47 -17.92 -13.78 11.53
N VAL A 48 -18.29 -14.79 10.75
CA VAL A 48 -17.59 -16.08 10.67
C VAL A 48 -17.02 -16.18 9.26
N SER A 49 -15.80 -16.72 9.16
CA SER A 49 -15.20 -16.96 7.85
C SER A 49 -14.86 -18.43 7.71
N THR A 50 -15.17 -18.98 6.55
CA THR A 50 -14.75 -20.31 6.10
C THR A 50 -13.68 -20.15 5.04
N LEU A 51 -12.61 -20.92 5.15
CA LEU A 51 -11.45 -20.94 4.28
C LEU A 51 -11.43 -22.28 3.55
N SER A 52 -11.46 -22.24 2.22
CA SER A 52 -11.40 -23.40 1.35
C SER A 52 -10.27 -23.25 0.35
N ALA A 53 -9.50 -24.32 0.14
CA ALA A 53 -8.49 -24.42 -0.91
C ALA A 53 -8.43 -25.88 -1.40
N PRO A 54 -9.35 -26.29 -2.31
CA PRO A 54 -9.62 -27.70 -2.62
C PRO A 54 -8.41 -28.52 -3.08
N THR A 55 -7.38 -27.87 -3.62
CA THR A 55 -6.18 -28.55 -4.14
C THR A 55 -4.98 -28.50 -3.20
N LEU A 56 -5.06 -27.74 -2.09
CA LEU A 56 -3.91 -27.42 -1.24
C LEU A 56 -4.13 -27.75 0.24
N LEU A 57 -5.38 -27.75 0.69
CA LEU A 57 -5.80 -28.09 2.05
C LEU A 57 -6.55 -29.42 2.05
N SER A 58 -6.45 -30.16 3.15
CA SER A 58 -7.15 -31.44 3.34
C SER A 58 -8.64 -31.27 3.61
N ALA A 59 -9.06 -30.12 4.15
CA ALA A 59 -10.43 -29.80 4.47
C ALA A 59 -10.69 -28.28 4.40
N GLU A 60 -11.96 -27.91 4.57
CA GLU A 60 -12.34 -26.52 4.81
C GLU A 60 -12.21 -26.18 6.30
N TYR A 61 -11.73 -24.98 6.59
CA TYR A 61 -11.50 -24.52 7.96
C TYR A 61 -12.32 -23.27 8.24
N SER A 62 -13.04 -23.25 9.37
CA SER A 62 -13.82 -22.09 9.79
C SER A 62 -13.18 -21.42 11.00
N SER A 63 -13.42 -20.12 11.17
CA SER A 63 -13.02 -19.39 12.37
C SER A 63 -13.62 -20.02 13.63
N GLU A 64 -12.89 -20.02 14.75
CA GLU A 64 -13.30 -20.66 16.01
C GLU A 64 -14.59 -20.08 16.63
N GLY A 65 -14.99 -18.88 16.21
CA GLY A 65 -16.25 -18.28 16.61
C GLY A 65 -16.53 -16.95 15.91
N PRO A 66 -17.65 -16.29 16.25
CA PRO A 66 -18.02 -15.00 15.68
C PRO A 66 -17.00 -13.92 16.05
N CYS A 67 -16.43 -13.29 15.02
CA CYS A 67 -15.39 -12.26 15.15
C CYS A 67 -15.95 -10.86 14.88
N ILE A 68 -15.37 -9.84 15.52
CA ILE A 68 -15.83 -8.44 15.44
C ILE A 68 -15.70 -7.78 14.06
N SER A 69 -15.00 -8.41 13.12
CA SER A 69 -14.79 -7.89 11.77
C SER A 69 -14.51 -9.02 10.79
N LYS A 70 -14.79 -8.78 9.50
CA LYS A 70 -14.48 -9.72 8.42
C LYS A 70 -13.00 -10.11 8.40
N ALA A 71 -12.10 -9.14 8.58
CA ALA A 71 -10.66 -9.39 8.61
C ALA A 71 -10.24 -10.27 9.79
N ALA A 72 -10.81 -10.06 10.98
CA ALA A 72 -10.56 -10.90 12.15
C ALA A 72 -11.09 -12.34 11.94
N ALA A 73 -12.26 -12.49 11.31
CA ALA A 73 -12.83 -13.80 11.00
C ALA A 73 -11.94 -14.58 10.01
N GLN A 74 -11.47 -13.94 8.94
CA GLN A 74 -10.54 -14.53 7.97
C GLN A 74 -9.22 -14.93 8.63
N HIS A 75 -8.71 -14.07 9.51
CA HIS A 75 -7.48 -14.32 10.25
C HIS A 75 -7.60 -15.53 11.19
N SER A 76 -8.73 -15.67 11.89
CA SER A 76 -9.03 -16.84 12.73
C SER A 76 -9.15 -18.11 11.89
N ALA A 77 -9.87 -18.08 10.76
CA ALA A 77 -9.97 -19.23 9.86
C ALA A 77 -8.59 -19.67 9.32
N ALA A 78 -7.72 -18.71 8.97
CA ALA A 78 -6.36 -19.01 8.54
C ALA A 78 -5.48 -19.57 9.66
N MET A 79 -5.68 -19.14 10.91
CA MET A 79 -5.00 -19.68 12.08
C MET A 79 -5.37 -21.15 12.32
N VAL A 80 -6.66 -21.48 12.27
CA VAL A 80 -7.15 -22.87 12.40
C VAL A 80 -6.57 -23.75 11.29
N ALA A 81 -6.58 -23.28 10.05
CA ALA A 81 -5.95 -23.98 8.93
C ALA A 81 -4.44 -24.20 9.14
N MET A 82 -3.72 -23.19 9.62
CA MET A 82 -2.29 -23.30 9.94
C MET A 82 -2.02 -24.34 11.03
N GLN A 83 -2.82 -24.36 12.08
CA GLN A 83 -2.67 -25.31 13.19
C GLN A 83 -2.92 -26.77 12.73
N ALA A 84 -3.88 -26.98 11.83
CA ALA A 84 -4.22 -28.30 11.32
C ALA A 84 -3.22 -28.82 10.26
N GLU A 85 -2.80 -27.98 9.32
CA GLU A 85 -2.00 -28.41 8.15
C GLU A 85 -0.51 -28.23 8.35
N PHE A 86 -0.10 -27.27 9.18
CA PHE A 86 1.29 -26.88 9.37
C PHE A 86 1.64 -26.72 10.85
N PRO A 87 1.46 -27.75 11.69
CA PRO A 87 1.63 -27.66 13.14
C PRO A 87 3.03 -27.19 13.55
N GLU A 88 4.07 -27.57 12.79
CA GLU A 88 5.44 -27.11 13.04
C GLU A 88 5.61 -25.59 12.81
N ALA A 89 5.14 -25.10 11.67
CA ALA A 89 5.20 -23.66 11.35
C ALA A 89 4.32 -22.85 12.31
N TYR A 90 3.18 -23.40 12.72
CA TYR A 90 2.32 -22.81 13.74
C TYR A 90 3.04 -22.72 15.09
N ALA A 91 3.70 -23.79 15.56
CA ALA A 91 4.43 -23.78 16.83
C ALA A 91 5.58 -22.75 16.86
N GLN A 92 6.33 -22.61 15.76
CA GLN A 92 7.39 -21.61 15.63
C GLN A 92 6.85 -20.18 15.72
N LEU A 93 5.71 -19.92 15.08
CA LEU A 93 5.05 -18.61 15.09
C LEU A 93 4.37 -18.32 16.43
N ALA A 94 3.68 -19.31 17.02
CA ALA A 94 2.97 -19.19 18.28
C ALA A 94 3.92 -18.99 19.46
N GLY A 95 5.09 -19.65 19.47
CA GLY A 95 6.12 -19.45 20.48
C GLY A 95 6.75 -18.05 20.47
N SER A 96 6.60 -17.33 19.36
CA SER A 96 7.03 -15.93 19.20
C SER A 96 5.90 -14.92 19.42
N TYR A 97 4.68 -15.40 19.69
CA TYR A 97 3.46 -14.59 19.72
C TYR A 97 2.96 -14.44 21.17
N ALA A 98 3.11 -13.24 21.73
CA ALA A 98 2.23 -12.83 22.82
C ALA A 98 0.86 -12.52 22.22
N PRO A 99 -0.26 -13.06 22.75
CA PRO A 99 -1.59 -12.79 22.24
C PRO A 99 -1.88 -11.30 22.32
N ALA A 100 -1.81 -10.63 21.17
CA ALA A 100 -2.27 -9.26 21.03
C ALA A 100 -3.79 -9.31 21.10
N ALA A 101 -4.34 -9.13 22.30
CA ALA A 101 -5.77 -8.97 22.53
C ALA A 101 -6.35 -8.08 21.43
N ALA A 102 -7.38 -8.58 20.74
CA ALA A 102 -7.97 -7.99 19.55
C ALA A 102 -8.11 -6.48 19.69
N ALA A 103 -7.08 -5.74 19.27
CA ALA A 103 -7.04 -4.32 19.40
C ALA A 103 -8.08 -3.83 18.39
N LYS A 104 -9.27 -3.48 18.89
CA LYS A 104 -10.26 -2.67 18.16
C LYS A 104 -9.45 -1.65 17.40
N GLY A 105 -9.49 -1.70 16.07
CA GLY A 105 -8.65 -0.88 15.21
C GLY A 105 -8.80 0.59 15.58
N GLN A 106 -8.01 1.04 16.54
CA GLN A 106 -7.76 2.44 16.77
C GLN A 106 -7.20 2.87 15.43
N LYS A 107 -7.96 3.71 14.71
CA LYS A 107 -7.40 4.55 13.67
C LYS A 107 -6.09 5.05 14.26
N ARG A 108 -4.97 4.54 13.76
CA ARG A 108 -3.66 5.01 14.17
C ARG A 108 -3.72 6.49 13.84
N LYS A 109 -3.95 7.33 14.85
CA LYS A 109 -3.57 8.73 14.80
C LYS A 109 -2.09 8.62 14.52
N GLY A 110 -1.69 8.89 13.28
CA GLY A 110 -0.37 8.54 12.76
C GLY A 110 0.66 8.79 13.84
N GLY A 111 1.12 7.71 14.47
CA GLY A 111 2.15 7.82 15.48
C GLY A 111 3.38 8.35 14.77
N PRO A 112 4.19 9.20 15.42
CA PRO A 112 5.38 9.78 14.81
C PRO A 112 6.36 8.73 14.25
N ASP A 113 6.22 7.47 14.64
CA ASP A 113 7.12 6.36 14.26
C ASP A 113 6.56 5.44 13.17
N GLY A 114 5.36 5.71 12.66
CA GLY A 114 4.90 5.17 11.37
C GLY A 114 5.49 5.94 10.21
N ALA A 115 6.78 6.29 10.32
CA ALA A 115 7.49 7.00 9.29
C ALA A 115 7.28 6.21 7.99
N PRO A 116 6.74 6.82 6.90
CA PRO A 116 7.13 6.34 5.59
C PRO A 116 8.65 6.21 5.65
N VAL A 117 9.21 5.20 4.99
CA VAL A 117 10.64 5.21 4.69
C VAL A 117 10.84 6.42 3.77
N ALA A 118 10.86 7.60 4.37
CA ALA A 118 11.23 8.84 3.79
C ALA A 118 12.70 8.59 3.51
N SER A 119 13.02 8.29 2.25
CA SER A 119 14.29 8.76 1.75
C SER A 119 14.39 10.21 2.24
N ALA A 120 15.35 10.49 3.12
CA ALA A 120 15.41 11.70 3.94
C ALA A 120 15.76 12.98 3.13
N GLY A 121 15.21 13.07 1.92
CA GLY A 121 15.20 14.25 1.08
C GLY A 121 13.82 14.39 0.45
N PRO A 122 13.56 15.55 -0.19
CA PRO A 122 12.45 15.68 -1.12
C PRO A 122 12.39 14.45 -2.03
N PRO A 123 11.22 13.94 -2.43
CA PRO A 123 11.16 12.85 -3.40
C PRO A 123 11.93 13.32 -4.65
N GLU A 124 13.13 12.81 -4.92
CA GLU A 124 13.92 13.26 -6.07
C GLU A 124 13.87 12.25 -7.22
N GLY A 125 14.05 12.74 -8.45
CA GLY A 125 14.13 11.91 -9.64
C GLY A 125 12.77 11.49 -10.19
N LYS A 126 12.56 10.18 -10.39
CA LYS A 126 11.42 9.65 -11.16
C LYS A 126 10.05 9.93 -10.53
N SER A 127 9.96 9.84 -9.20
CA SER A 127 8.69 10.08 -8.48
C SER A 127 8.24 11.53 -8.62
N MET A 128 9.17 12.48 -8.47
CA MET A 128 8.90 13.91 -8.68
C MET A 128 8.58 14.23 -10.13
N LEU A 129 9.30 13.63 -11.08
CA LEU A 129 8.99 13.83 -12.49
C LEU A 129 7.59 13.32 -12.82
N SER A 130 7.21 12.14 -12.33
CA SER A 130 5.85 11.63 -12.49
C SER A 130 4.80 12.57 -11.88
N HIS A 131 5.08 13.17 -10.72
CA HIS A 131 4.20 14.17 -10.12
C HIS A 131 4.08 15.43 -10.99
N PHE A 132 5.20 15.91 -11.53
CA PHE A 132 5.25 17.10 -12.40
C PHE A 132 4.45 16.85 -13.68
N VAL A 133 4.67 15.71 -14.34
CA VAL A 133 3.92 15.32 -15.54
C VAL A 133 2.43 15.20 -15.25
N GLN A 134 2.03 14.65 -14.09
CA GLN A 134 0.63 14.59 -13.69
C GLN A 134 -0.02 15.99 -13.60
N MET A 135 0.68 16.97 -13.04
CA MET A 135 0.18 18.34 -12.93
C MET A 135 0.15 19.05 -14.27
N LEU A 136 1.16 18.86 -15.11
CA LEU A 136 1.23 19.44 -16.45
C LEU A 136 0.13 18.91 -17.37
N LEU A 137 -0.22 17.61 -17.25
CA LEU A 137 -1.27 16.99 -18.06
C LEU A 137 -2.67 17.14 -17.46
N GLY A 138 -2.79 17.44 -16.17
CA GLY A 138 -4.08 17.50 -15.46
C GLY A 138 -4.83 16.16 -15.37
N ARG A 139 -4.17 15.04 -15.68
CA ARG A 139 -4.72 13.68 -15.64
C ARG A 139 -3.70 12.69 -15.06
N PRO A 140 -4.13 11.48 -14.63
CA PRO A 140 -3.19 10.42 -14.26
C PRO A 140 -2.19 10.13 -15.39
N VAL A 141 -0.93 9.94 -15.01
CA VAL A 141 0.18 9.65 -15.94
C VAL A 141 0.02 8.23 -16.47
N ALA A 142 0.00 8.09 -17.80
CA ALA A 142 0.00 6.83 -18.53
C ALA A 142 1.44 6.43 -18.90
N LYS A 143 1.64 5.19 -19.35
CA LYS A 143 2.97 4.67 -19.68
C LYS A 143 3.59 5.41 -20.88
N GLU A 144 2.76 5.92 -21.76
CA GLU A 144 3.11 6.63 -22.99
C GLU A 144 3.52 8.09 -22.74
N ASP A 145 3.22 8.63 -21.56
CA ASP A 145 3.51 10.03 -21.23
C ASP A 145 4.99 10.27 -20.90
N MET A 146 5.72 9.22 -20.54
CA MET A 146 7.11 9.31 -20.12
C MET A 146 7.89 8.09 -20.61
N VAL A 147 8.80 8.32 -21.55
CA VAL A 147 9.63 7.27 -22.16
C VAL A 147 11.07 7.46 -21.72
N TYR A 148 11.66 6.43 -21.13
CA TYR A 148 13.08 6.40 -20.77
C TYR A 148 13.86 5.58 -21.77
N GLU A 149 14.92 6.16 -22.29
CA GLU A 149 15.91 5.49 -23.12
C GLU A 149 17.25 5.52 -22.41
N SER A 150 17.92 4.37 -22.32
CA SER A 150 19.22 4.25 -21.67
C SER A 150 20.20 3.58 -22.60
N VAL A 151 21.37 4.18 -22.80
CA VAL A 151 22.45 3.66 -23.64
C VAL A 151 23.67 3.42 -22.77
N GLN A 152 24.30 2.25 -22.93
CA GLN A 152 25.60 1.96 -22.31
C GLN A 152 26.70 2.54 -23.21
N LEU A 153 27.60 3.35 -22.65
CA LEU A 153 28.69 3.95 -23.41
C LEU A 153 29.80 2.93 -23.69
N GLU A 154 30.47 3.08 -24.83
CA GLU A 154 31.60 2.24 -25.23
C GLU A 154 32.70 2.24 -24.16
N GLY A 155 33.38 1.10 -24.00
CA GLY A 155 34.45 0.91 -23.01
C GLY A 155 33.96 0.76 -21.56
N GLY A 156 32.65 0.61 -21.33
CA GLY A 156 32.11 0.45 -19.98
C GLY A 156 32.18 1.72 -19.13
N ALA A 157 32.27 2.89 -19.78
CA ALA A 157 32.38 4.21 -19.12
C ALA A 157 31.13 4.64 -18.34
N GLY A 158 30.07 3.81 -18.35
CA GLY A 158 28.82 4.03 -17.62
C GLY A 158 27.60 3.96 -18.53
N TYR A 159 26.48 4.46 -18.01
CA TYR A 159 25.20 4.54 -18.68
C TYR A 159 24.78 6.01 -18.81
N GLN A 160 24.23 6.37 -19.96
CA GLN A 160 23.56 7.65 -20.16
C GLN A 160 22.08 7.38 -20.44
N ALA A 161 21.19 8.20 -19.87
CA ALA A 161 19.77 8.07 -20.11
C ALA A 161 19.14 9.39 -20.56
N THR A 162 18.09 9.26 -21.34
CA THR A 162 17.25 10.36 -21.83
C THR A 162 15.81 10.06 -21.44
N VAL A 163 15.12 11.04 -20.87
CA VAL A 163 13.68 10.98 -20.63
C VAL A 163 12.94 11.86 -21.60
N ALA A 164 12.03 11.29 -22.38
CA ALA A 164 11.15 12.01 -23.29
C ALA A 164 9.75 12.12 -22.70
N LEU A 165 9.09 13.26 -22.93
CA LEU A 165 7.70 13.51 -22.57
C LEU A 165 6.87 13.74 -23.84
N PRO A 166 6.52 12.69 -24.60
CA PRO A 166 5.88 12.82 -25.92
C PRO A 166 4.57 13.60 -25.88
N THR A 167 3.81 13.44 -24.80
CA THR A 167 2.49 14.05 -24.64
C THR A 167 2.52 15.47 -24.09
N TYR A 168 3.71 16.02 -23.80
CA TYR A 168 3.89 17.36 -23.27
C TYR A 168 4.62 18.28 -24.25
N VAL A 169 3.96 19.39 -24.63
CA VAL A 169 4.43 20.53 -25.45
C VAL A 169 5.65 20.22 -26.33
N GLY A 170 5.43 19.48 -27.41
CA GLY A 170 6.43 19.23 -28.44
C GLY A 170 7.36 18.04 -28.20
N GLY A 171 7.01 17.12 -27.29
CA GLY A 171 7.76 15.87 -27.12
C GLY A 171 9.16 16.08 -26.56
N LYS A 172 9.34 17.06 -25.66
CA LYS A 172 10.65 17.44 -25.14
C LYS A 172 11.36 16.25 -24.50
N SER A 173 12.66 16.15 -24.78
CA SER A 173 13.56 15.15 -24.21
C SER A 173 14.64 15.79 -23.35
N TYR A 174 15.00 15.14 -22.25
CA TYR A 174 15.98 15.61 -21.28
C TYR A 174 17.01 14.52 -21.05
N GLN A 175 18.25 14.79 -21.46
CA GLN A 175 19.36 13.84 -21.33
C GLN A 175 20.14 14.10 -20.04
N GLY A 176 20.24 13.08 -19.19
CA GLY A 176 21.01 13.16 -17.94
C GLY A 176 22.52 13.00 -18.15
N PRO A 177 23.34 13.35 -17.14
CA PRO A 177 24.76 13.01 -17.12
C PRO A 177 24.96 11.49 -17.07
N VAL A 178 26.18 11.07 -17.43
CA VAL A 178 26.60 9.66 -17.36
C VAL A 178 26.65 9.21 -15.90
N ALA A 179 26.18 7.99 -15.63
CA ALA A 179 26.13 7.40 -14.30
C ALA A 179 26.63 5.94 -14.31
N PRO A 180 27.09 5.39 -13.17
CA PRO A 180 27.65 4.04 -13.11
C PRO A 180 26.63 2.94 -13.37
N THR A 181 25.35 3.18 -13.09
CA THR A 181 24.28 2.20 -13.31
C THR A 181 23.14 2.79 -14.16
N LYS A 182 22.43 1.93 -14.89
CA LYS A 182 21.23 2.31 -15.67
C LYS A 182 20.21 3.05 -14.81
N LYS A 183 19.99 2.59 -13.58
CA LYS A 183 19.02 3.18 -12.65
C LYS A 183 19.41 4.61 -12.26
N ASP A 184 20.69 4.84 -12.01
CA ASP A 184 21.21 6.16 -11.65
C ASP A 184 21.18 7.12 -12.84
N ALA A 185 21.46 6.63 -14.06
CA ALA A 185 21.37 7.41 -15.29
C ALA A 185 19.93 7.91 -15.53
N GLU A 186 18.95 7.02 -15.42
CA GLU A 186 17.53 7.36 -15.55
C GLU A 186 17.07 8.35 -14.46
N MET A 187 17.59 8.20 -13.24
CA MET A 187 17.32 9.15 -12.15
C MET A 187 17.91 10.52 -12.44
N ALA A 188 19.13 10.59 -12.97
CA ALA A 188 19.80 11.83 -13.31
C ALA A 188 19.08 12.57 -14.46
N ALA A 189 18.64 11.84 -15.49
CA ALA A 189 17.79 12.39 -16.56
C ALA A 189 16.48 12.96 -16.00
N ALA A 190 15.83 12.25 -15.09
CA ALA A 190 14.61 12.72 -14.45
C ALA A 190 14.84 13.98 -13.59
N LYS A 191 15.96 14.06 -12.86
CA LYS A 191 16.32 15.26 -12.09
C LYS A 191 16.49 16.49 -12.99
N LEU A 192 17.15 16.32 -14.15
CA LEU A 192 17.31 17.41 -15.12
C LEU A 192 15.97 17.87 -15.68
N ALA A 193 15.09 16.93 -16.04
CA ALA A 193 13.73 17.24 -16.48
C ALA A 193 12.95 18.02 -15.42
N CYS A 194 13.00 17.61 -14.15
CA CYS A 194 12.37 18.34 -13.05
C CYS A 194 12.90 19.77 -12.93
N ALA A 195 14.23 19.97 -13.01
CA ALA A 195 14.83 21.29 -12.93
C ALA A 195 14.32 22.24 -14.03
N GLN A 196 14.18 21.74 -15.26
CA GLN A 196 13.68 22.51 -16.40
C GLN A 196 12.16 22.79 -16.32
N LEU A 197 11.39 21.83 -15.81
CA LEU A 197 9.92 21.95 -15.69
C LEU A 197 9.49 22.77 -14.47
N ARG A 198 10.39 22.99 -13.49
CA ARG A 198 10.08 23.66 -12.22
C ARG A 198 9.40 25.01 -12.41
N ASN A 199 9.82 25.81 -13.38
CA ASN A 199 9.26 27.14 -13.63
C ASN A 199 7.79 27.11 -14.10
N VAL A 200 7.36 26.02 -14.73
CA VAL A 200 5.98 25.83 -15.17
C VAL A 200 5.14 25.14 -14.09
N VAL A 201 5.75 24.22 -13.34
CA VAL A 201 5.05 23.40 -12.36
C VAL A 201 4.78 24.13 -11.04
N VAL A 202 5.72 24.95 -10.55
CA VAL A 202 5.57 25.64 -9.25
C VAL A 202 4.29 26.49 -9.17
N PRO A 203 3.92 27.30 -10.19
CA PRO A 203 2.64 28.01 -10.18
C PRO A 203 1.42 27.08 -10.12
N LEU A 204 1.47 25.93 -10.82
CA LEU A 204 0.39 24.94 -10.84
C LEU A 204 0.25 24.22 -9.49
N GLU A 205 1.36 23.94 -8.81
CA GLU A 205 1.38 23.36 -7.46
C GLU A 205 0.66 24.27 -6.46
N GLU A 206 0.95 25.57 -6.47
CA GLU A 206 0.33 26.55 -5.57
C GLU A 206 -1.18 26.67 -5.83
N GLU A 207 -1.60 26.71 -7.10
CA GLU A 207 -3.03 26.70 -7.44
C GLU A 207 -3.73 25.42 -6.96
N HIS A 208 -3.12 24.26 -7.21
CA HIS A 208 -3.69 22.98 -6.82
C HIS A 208 -3.75 22.82 -5.30
N LYS A 209 -2.73 23.28 -4.58
CA LYS A 209 -2.68 23.30 -3.12
C LYS A 209 -3.75 24.21 -2.55
N ALA A 210 -3.96 25.40 -3.10
CA ALA A 210 -5.04 26.31 -2.69
C ALA A 210 -6.43 25.68 -2.93
N LYS A 211 -6.65 25.07 -4.10
CA LYS A 211 -7.91 24.38 -4.43
C LYS A 211 -8.17 23.18 -3.51
N LYS A 212 -7.14 22.39 -3.21
CA LYS A 212 -7.22 21.25 -2.27
C LYS A 212 -7.48 21.72 -0.84
N ALA A 213 -6.83 22.79 -0.39
CA ALA A 213 -7.06 23.37 0.92
C ALA A 213 -8.51 23.85 1.08
N LYS A 214 -9.06 24.54 0.08
CA LYS A 214 -10.48 24.96 0.07
C LYS A 214 -11.43 23.78 0.14
N LYS A 215 -11.27 22.78 -0.74
CA LYS A 215 -12.11 21.57 -0.73
C LYS A 215 -12.01 20.79 0.59
N ASN A 216 -10.82 20.71 1.17
CA ASN A 216 -10.62 20.04 2.45
C ASN A 216 -11.29 20.81 3.60
N ALA A 217 -11.21 22.15 3.61
CA ALA A 217 -11.90 22.99 4.58
C ALA A 217 -13.43 22.80 4.49
N GLU A 218 -13.99 22.83 3.28
CA GLU A 218 -15.42 22.56 3.03
C GLU A 218 -15.83 21.15 3.50
N ALA A 219 -15.00 20.13 3.22
CA ALA A 219 -15.26 18.77 3.65
C ALA A 219 -15.23 18.61 5.18
N ILE A 220 -14.30 19.27 5.86
CA ILE A 220 -14.19 19.28 7.33
C ILE A 220 -15.44 19.93 7.95
N VAL A 221 -15.90 21.07 7.41
CA VAL A 221 -17.13 21.73 7.89
C VAL A 221 -18.35 20.85 7.69
N LYS A 222 -18.50 20.23 6.50
CA LYS A 222 -19.59 19.29 6.22
C LYS A 222 -19.59 18.09 7.17
N MET A 223 -18.41 17.54 7.46
CA MET A 223 -18.26 16.41 8.38
C MET A 223 -18.62 16.78 9.82
N LYS A 224 -18.24 17.98 10.28
CA LYS A 224 -18.62 18.49 11.62
C LYS A 224 -20.13 18.64 11.75
N LYS A 225 -20.79 19.26 10.77
CA LYS A 225 -22.25 19.41 10.76
C LYS A 225 -22.98 18.07 10.79
N MET A 226 -22.57 17.11 9.96
CA MET A 226 -23.14 15.75 9.96
C MET A 226 -22.98 15.04 11.31
N HIS A 227 -21.88 15.28 12.02
CA HIS A 227 -21.64 14.69 13.33
C HIS A 227 -22.51 15.34 14.42
N GLU A 228 -22.73 16.65 14.35
CA GLU A 228 -23.64 17.39 15.24
C GLU A 228 -25.09 16.95 15.04
N ASP A 229 -25.57 16.90 13.79
CA ASP A 229 -26.93 16.45 13.46
C ASP A 229 -27.17 15.00 13.92
N LYS A 230 -26.19 14.10 13.72
CA LYS A 230 -26.27 12.72 14.18
C LYS A 230 -26.31 12.61 15.71
N LYS A 231 -25.55 13.44 16.41
CA LYS A 231 -25.56 13.48 17.88
C LYS A 231 -26.90 14.01 18.42
N ALA A 232 -27.47 15.04 17.78
CA ALA A 232 -28.78 15.58 18.14
C ALA A 232 -29.90 14.56 17.91
N ALA A 233 -29.91 13.87 16.76
CA ALA A 233 -30.90 12.83 16.47
C ALA A 233 -30.80 11.61 17.41
N ALA A 234 -29.59 11.25 17.86
CA ALA A 234 -29.42 10.20 18.86
C ALA A 234 -29.93 10.60 20.25
N ALA A 235 -29.83 11.88 20.60
CA ALA A 235 -30.30 12.41 21.88
C ALA A 235 -31.82 12.54 21.96
N THR A 236 -32.52 12.78 20.84
CA THR A 236 -33.99 12.87 20.81
C THR A 236 -34.68 11.50 20.70
N ALA A 237 -33.93 10.45 20.36
CA ALA A 237 -34.43 9.08 20.26
C ALA A 237 -34.25 8.25 21.56
N SER A 238 -33.73 8.86 22.63
CA SER A 238 -33.59 8.28 23.98
C SER A 238 -34.57 8.93 24.94
#